data_AF-A0A7X8M907-F1
#
_entry.id   AF-A0A7X8M907-F1
#
_cell.length_a   1.000
_cell.length_b   1.000
_cell.length_c   1.000
_cell.angle_alpha   90.00
_cell.angle_beta   90.00
_cell.angle_gamma   90.00
#
_symmetry.space_group_name_H-M   'P 1'
#
loop_
_entity.id
_entity.type
_entity.pdbx_description
1 polymer ?
#
loop_
_entity_poly.entity_id
_entity_poly.type
_entity_poly.pdbx_seq_one_letter_code
_entity_poly.pdbx_strand_id
1 'polypeptide(L)'
;MNEKRPAAAGREDETPPAVNKLSHEIRSTAQGLLGYLLIFTDEVKPQLSAEQAHVLDRINFFAKKLADLLLDFLAETHPPKS
;
A
#
# COMPACT_ATOMS: atom_id res chain seq x y z
N MET A 1 -19.10 52.83 -7.74
CA MET A 1 -17.71 52.32 -7.68
C MET A 1 -17.81 50.92 -7.13
N ASN A 2 -17.79 49.90 -8.00
CA ASN A 2 -17.97 48.50 -7.60
C ASN A 2 -16.62 47.91 -7.18
N GLU A 3 -16.41 47.76 -5.87
CA GLU A 3 -15.32 46.94 -5.35
C GLU A 3 -15.72 45.47 -5.45
N LYS A 4 -15.23 44.80 -6.51
CA LYS A 4 -15.21 43.33 -6.58
C LYS A 4 -14.29 42.82 -5.46
N ARG A 5 -14.86 42.21 -4.41
CA ARG A 5 -14.13 41.28 -3.55
C ARG A 5 -13.57 40.14 -4.42
N PRO A 6 -12.29 39.73 -4.29
CA PRO A 6 -11.83 38.53 -4.94
C PRO A 6 -12.53 37.33 -4.31
N ALA A 7 -13.14 36.50 -5.16
CA ALA A 7 -13.70 35.22 -4.80
C ALA A 7 -12.59 34.34 -4.21
N ALA A 8 -12.82 33.82 -2.99
CA ALA A 8 -12.05 32.73 -2.44
C ALA A 8 -12.32 31.48 -3.29
N ALA A 9 -11.51 31.29 -4.33
CA ALA A 9 -11.57 30.12 -5.19
C ALA A 9 -10.73 28.98 -4.56
N GLY A 10 -11.42 27.91 -4.16
CA GLY A 10 -10.94 26.52 -4.15
C GLY A 10 -9.61 26.24 -3.45
N ARG A 11 -9.64 25.98 -2.14
CA ARG A 11 -8.63 25.16 -1.46
C ARG A 11 -9.31 23.97 -0.79
N GLU A 12 -10.08 23.23 -1.56
CA GLU A 12 -10.65 21.99 -1.09
C GLU A 12 -10.11 20.89 -2.00
N ASP A 13 -9.54 19.86 -1.39
CA ASP A 13 -9.38 18.52 -1.97
C ASP A 13 -8.03 18.13 -2.64
N GLU A 14 -6.90 18.70 -2.20
CA GLU A 14 -5.59 18.09 -2.44
C GLU A 14 -5.07 17.40 -1.16
N THR A 15 -4.87 16.08 -1.23
CA THR A 15 -4.22 15.35 -0.14
C THR A 15 -2.81 15.89 0.08
N PRO A 16 -2.40 16.11 1.35
CA PRO A 16 -1.12 16.73 1.64
C PRO A 16 0.04 15.97 0.96
N PRO A 17 1.07 16.65 0.44
CA PRO A 17 2.20 15.99 -0.23
C PRO A 17 2.85 14.87 0.59
N ALA A 18 2.90 15.01 1.91
CA ALA A 18 3.40 13.99 2.84
C ALA A 18 2.54 12.71 2.81
N VAL A 19 1.21 12.84 2.72
CA VAL A 19 0.26 11.72 2.64
C VAL A 19 0.40 11.00 1.29
N ASN A 20 0.60 11.75 0.20
CA ASN A 20 0.84 11.17 -1.12
C ASN A 20 2.16 10.39 -1.17
N LYS A 21 3.23 10.92 -0.57
CA LYS A 21 4.52 10.23 -0.45
C LYS A 21 4.39 8.95 0.38
N LEU A 22 3.76 9.02 1.55
CA LEU A 22 3.55 7.86 2.42
C LEU A 22 2.72 6.78 1.72
N SER A 23 1.66 7.17 1.01
CA SER A 23 0.83 6.24 0.24
C SER A 23 1.64 5.52 -0.85
N HIS A 24 2.52 6.25 -1.54
CA HIS A 24 3.42 5.66 -2.53
C HIS A 24 4.39 4.67 -1.88
N GLU A 25 5.01 5.05 -0.76
CA GLU A 25 5.94 4.19 -0.01
C GLU A 25 5.26 2.90 0.47
N ILE A 26 4.04 3.00 1.02
CA ILE A 26 3.25 1.85 1.46
C ILE A 26 2.94 0.92 0.28
N ARG A 27 2.46 1.44 -0.86
CA ARG A 27 2.19 0.62 -2.06
C ARG A 27 3.44 -0.09 -2.54
N SER A 28 4.54 0.66 -2.71
CA SER A 28 5.80 0.10 -3.20
C SER A 28 6.36 -0.98 -2.27
N THR A 29 6.25 -0.78 -0.95
CA THR A 29 6.71 -1.74 0.06
C THR A 29 5.83 -3.00 0.08
N ALA A 30 4.51 -2.84 0.03
CA ALA A 30 3.56 -3.95 -0.02
C ALA A 30 3.77 -4.82 -1.28
N GLN A 31 3.91 -4.18 -2.44
CA GLN A 31 4.19 -4.86 -3.70
C GLN A 31 5.56 -5.56 -3.69
N GLY A 32 6.60 -4.90 -3.19
CA GLY A 32 7.93 -5.49 -3.05
C GLY A 32 7.91 -6.72 -2.15
N LEU A 33 7.25 -6.64 -1.00
CA LEU A 33 7.07 -7.76 -0.08
C LEU A 33 6.37 -8.94 -0.75
N LEU A 34 5.22 -8.71 -1.41
CA LEU A 34 4.49 -9.75 -2.12
C LEU A 34 5.33 -10.41 -3.24
N GLY A 35 6.09 -9.61 -3.98
CA GLY A 35 6.99 -10.10 -5.02
C GLY A 35 8.10 -11.00 -4.47
N TYR A 36 8.77 -10.58 -3.39
CA TYR A 36 9.80 -11.42 -2.75
C TYR A 36 9.23 -12.70 -2.16
N LEU A 37 8.04 -12.67 -1.57
CA LEU A 37 7.40 -13.88 -1.04
C LEU A 37 7.04 -14.88 -2.14
N LEU A 38 6.66 -14.40 -3.32
CA LEU A 38 6.45 -15.25 -4.50
C LEU A 38 7.76 -15.94 -4.90
N ILE A 39 8.84 -15.17 -5.06
CA ILE A 39 10.17 -15.69 -5.39
C ILE A 39 10.63 -16.72 -4.34
N PHE A 40 10.49 -16.42 -3.05
CA PHE A 40 10.87 -17.35 -1.98
C PHE A 40 10.01 -18.62 -1.99
N THR A 41 8.72 -18.50 -2.31
CA THR A 41 7.83 -19.66 -2.41
C THR A 41 8.27 -20.58 -3.56
N ASP A 42 8.67 -20.02 -4.69
CA ASP A 42 9.01 -20.79 -5.88
C ASP A 42 10.45 -21.34 -5.84
N GLU A 43 11.41 -20.52 -5.38
CA GLU A 43 12.83 -20.83 -5.43
C GLU A 43 13.37 -21.43 -4.12
N VAL A 44 12.89 -20.96 -2.97
CA VAL A 44 13.46 -21.31 -1.65
C VAL A 44 12.70 -22.44 -0.99
N LYS A 45 11.36 -22.40 -0.99
CA LYS A 45 10.50 -23.40 -0.32
C LYS A 45 10.83 -24.85 -0.69
N PRO A 46 11.14 -25.22 -1.95
CA PRO A 46 11.50 -26.60 -2.31
C PRO A 46 12.76 -27.13 -1.60
N GLN A 47 13.63 -26.23 -1.12
CA GLN A 47 14.90 -26.56 -0.46
C GLN A 47 14.78 -26.62 1.07
N LEU A 48 13.60 -26.29 1.61
CA LEU A 48 13.36 -26.21 3.05
C LEU A 48 12.94 -27.56 3.63
N SER A 49 13.25 -27.77 4.91
CA SER A 49 12.63 -28.84 5.69
C SER A 49 11.12 -28.60 5.82
N ALA A 50 10.36 -29.63 6.17
CA ALA A 50 8.92 -29.52 6.37
C ALA A 50 8.54 -28.45 7.43
N GLU A 51 9.31 -28.37 8.51
CA GLU A 51 9.11 -27.38 9.58
C GLU A 51 9.38 -25.96 9.07
N GLN A 52 10.49 -25.76 8.35
CA GLN A 52 10.83 -24.47 7.75
C GLN A 52 9.80 -24.03 6.71
N ALA A 53 9.32 -24.96 5.87
CA ALA A 53 8.28 -24.70 4.89
C ALA A 53 6.97 -24.29 5.56
N HIS A 54 6.60 -24.92 6.69
CA HIS A 54 5.42 -24.54 7.46
C HIS A 54 5.55 -23.14 8.07
N VAL A 55 6.73 -22.78 8.59
CA VAL A 55 6.99 -21.42 9.09
C VAL A 55 6.91 -20.40 7.95
N LEU A 56 7.48 -20.71 6.78
CA LEU A 56 7.39 -19.86 5.60
C LEU A 56 5.94 -19.67 5.15
N ASP A 57 5.11 -20.71 5.18
CA ASP A 57 3.68 -20.60 4.86
C ASP A 57 2.93 -19.67 5.81
N ARG A 58 3.27 -19.67 7.10
CA ARG A 58 2.71 -18.72 8.07
C ARG A 58 3.18 -17.28 7.81
N ILE A 59 4.45 -17.08 7.49
CA ILE A 59 5.00 -15.78 7.12
C ILE A 59 4.28 -15.25 5.87
N ASN A 60 4.16 -16.09 4.83
CA ASN A 60 3.44 -15.79 3.60
C ASN A 60 2.00 -15.37 3.87
N PHE A 61 1.29 -16.11 4.72
CA PHE A 61 -0.10 -15.81 5.06
C PHE A 61 -0.25 -14.42 5.71
N PHE A 62 0.53 -14.14 6.77
CA PHE A 62 0.41 -12.87 7.48
C PHE A 62 0.92 -11.69 6.66
N ALA A 63 1.95 -11.88 5.84
CA ALA A 63 2.46 -10.83 4.98
C ALA A 63 1.49 -10.47 3.85
N LYS A 64 0.81 -11.46 3.24
CA LYS A 64 -0.28 -11.20 2.29
C LYS A 64 -1.42 -10.44 2.94
N LYS A 65 -1.89 -10.92 4.10
CA LYS A 65 -2.95 -10.24 4.87
C LYS A 65 -2.57 -8.80 5.23
N LEU A 66 -1.31 -8.55 5.62
CA LEU A 66 -0.84 -7.20 5.92
C LEU A 66 -0.82 -6.32 4.68
N ALA A 67 -0.33 -6.83 3.54
CA ALA A 67 -0.32 -6.09 2.28
C ALA A 67 -1.74 -5.73 1.85
N ASP A 68 -2.69 -6.67 1.92
CA ASP A 68 -4.09 -6.44 1.57
C ASP A 68 -4.70 -5.34 2.47
N LEU A 69 -4.54 -5.45 3.80
CA LEU A 69 -5.04 -4.45 4.75
C LEU A 69 -4.46 -3.04 4.50
N LEU A 70 -3.17 -2.96 4.15
CA LEU A 70 -2.53 -1.68 3.85
C LEU A 70 -3.05 -1.09 2.54
N LEU A 71 -3.27 -1.91 1.52
CA LEU A 71 -3.80 -1.46 0.23
C LEU A 71 -5.26 -1.03 0.35
N ASP A 72 -6.08 -1.77 1.10
CA ASP A 72 -7.47 -1.42 1.40
C ASP A 72 -7.54 -0.10 2.17
N PHE A 73 -6.70 0.07 3.21
CA PHE A 73 -6.59 1.32 3.94
C PHE A 73 -6.25 2.52 3.04
N LEU A 74 -5.35 2.33 2.07
CA LEU A 74 -5.03 3.38 1.10
C LEU A 74 -6.18 3.67 0.13
N ALA A 75 -6.96 2.65 -0.26
CA ALA A 75 -8.10 2.83 -1.14
C ALA A 75 -9.24 3.59 -0.46
N GLU A 76 -9.49 3.33 0.82
CA GLU A 76 -10.49 4.05 1.63
C GLU A 76 -10.10 5.52 1.90
N THR A 77 -8.82 5.79 2.08
CA THR A 77 -8.31 7.13 2.40
C THR A 77 -8.09 8.02 1.17
N HIS A 78 -8.00 7.41 -0.02
CA HIS A 78 -7.82 8.10 -1.29
C HIS A 78 -8.75 7.52 -2.37
N PRO A 79 -10.08 7.72 -2.26
CA PRO A 79 -11.01 7.23 -3.28
C PRO A 79 -10.68 7.88 -4.64
N PRO A 80 -10.74 7.11 -5.75
CA PRO A 80 -10.52 7.67 -7.08
C PRO A 80 -11.55 8.78 -7.34
N LYS A 81 -11.08 9.95 -7.80
CA LYS A 81 -11.97 11.06 -8.17
C LYS A 81 -12.85 10.59 -9.35
N SER A 82 -14.16 10.52 -9.11
CA SER A 82 -15.21 10.21 -10.09
C SER A 82 -15.43 11.33 -11.10
#